data_AF-A0A921NBD3-F1
#
_entry.id   AF-A0A921NBD3-F1
#
_cell.length_a   1.000
_cell.length_b   1.000
_cell.length_c   1.000
_cell.angle_alpha   90.00
_cell.angle_beta   90.00
_cell.angle_gamma   90.00
#
_symmetry.space_group_name_H-M   'P 1'
#
loop_
_entity.id
_entity.type
_entity.pdbx_description
1 polymer ?
#
loop_
_entity_poly.entity_id
_entity_poly.type
_entity_poly.pdbx_seq_one_letter_code
_entity_poly.pdbx_strand_id
1 'polypeptide(L)'
;MDMLLVKEIGETATPDQRLIRQGAERLTNAELLAIILRTGTRALSAVEVATEVLQQVEHLQALRHVTLEELKAVPGVSNVKALQLLAVVELGRRLAQKPHVESYTIRSPADAAAYVMAEMTGLLQEHFVALFLNVKNQIIYQKTVFVGSLNSSIVHPRELVRP
;
A
#
# COMPACT_ATOMS: atom_id res chain seq x y z
N MET A 1 14.03 -15.92 -38.19
CA MET A 1 14.63 -16.09 -36.86
C MET A 1 14.42 -14.79 -36.09
N ASP A 2 13.42 -14.56 -35.26
CA ASP A 2 12.24 -15.32 -34.84
C ASP A 2 11.13 -14.32 -34.47
N MET A 3 10.15 -14.16 -35.37
CA MET A 3 8.92 -13.39 -35.09
C MET A 3 7.80 -14.28 -34.52
N LEU A 4 8.13 -15.55 -34.23
CA LEU A 4 7.24 -16.58 -33.70
C LEU A 4 7.29 -16.67 -32.16
N LEU A 5 8.28 -16.09 -31.49
CA LEU A 5 8.46 -16.20 -30.03
C LEU A 5 7.60 -15.23 -29.21
N VAL A 6 7.04 -14.17 -29.82
CA VAL A 6 6.33 -13.11 -29.06
C VAL A 6 4.83 -13.42 -28.87
N LYS A 7 4.27 -14.36 -29.64
CA LYS A 7 2.82 -14.61 -29.64
C LYS A 7 2.34 -15.69 -28.65
N GLU A 8 3.23 -16.54 -28.12
CA GLU A 8 2.85 -17.64 -27.20
C GLU A 8 3.00 -17.30 -25.70
N ILE A 9 3.63 -16.16 -25.35
CA ILE A 9 3.95 -15.83 -23.95
C ILE A 9 2.79 -15.17 -23.19
N GLY A 10 1.59 -15.11 -23.79
CA GLY A 10 0.37 -14.62 -23.14
C GLY A 10 -0.29 -15.66 -22.23
N GLU A 11 -0.21 -16.94 -22.58
CA GLU A 11 -0.90 -18.04 -21.87
C GLU A 11 0.00 -18.85 -20.92
N THR A 12 1.33 -18.68 -21.00
CA THR A 12 2.31 -19.49 -20.23
C THR A 12 3.13 -18.71 -19.21
N ALA A 13 2.90 -17.40 -19.07
CA ALA A 13 3.67 -16.58 -18.14
C ALA A 13 3.30 -16.90 -16.68
N THR A 14 4.30 -17.26 -15.88
CA THR A 14 4.12 -17.49 -14.44
C THR A 14 3.73 -16.20 -13.71
N PRO A 15 3.08 -16.27 -12.54
CA PRO A 15 2.63 -15.08 -11.81
C PRO A 15 3.72 -14.03 -11.58
N ASP A 16 4.93 -14.45 -11.23
CA ASP A 16 6.10 -13.58 -11.06
C ASP A 16 6.54 -12.89 -12.35
N GLN A 17 6.51 -13.59 -13.49
CA GLN A 17 6.78 -12.98 -14.79
C GLN A 17 5.69 -11.98 -15.19
N ARG A 18 4.42 -12.29 -14.89
CA ARG A 18 3.30 -11.37 -15.10
C ARG A 18 3.44 -10.13 -14.23
N LEU A 19 3.83 -10.29 -12.96
CA LEU A 19 4.05 -9.16 -12.04
C LEU A 19 5.10 -8.20 -12.58
N ILE A 20 6.23 -8.73 -13.09
CA ILE A 20 7.32 -7.92 -13.66
C ILE A 20 6.86 -7.17 -14.93
N ARG A 21 6.07 -7.82 -15.80
CA ARG A 21 5.70 -7.25 -17.11
C ARG A 21 4.49 -6.33 -17.06
N GLN A 22 3.52 -6.63 -16.21
CA GLN A 22 2.18 -6.05 -16.27
C GLN A 22 1.81 -5.24 -15.03
N GLY A 23 2.58 -5.33 -13.95
CA GLY A 23 2.28 -4.70 -12.66
C GLY A 23 1.32 -5.54 -11.80
N ALA A 24 1.35 -5.29 -10.48
CA ALA A 24 0.54 -6.03 -9.50
C ALA A 24 -0.96 -5.83 -9.70
N GLU A 25 -1.35 -4.67 -10.23
CA GLU A 25 -2.73 -4.27 -10.50
C GLU A 25 -3.43 -5.14 -11.57
N ARG A 26 -2.66 -5.90 -12.37
CA ARG A 26 -3.20 -6.81 -13.39
C ARG A 26 -3.24 -8.28 -12.95
N LEU A 27 -2.77 -8.59 -11.75
CA LEU A 27 -2.79 -9.94 -11.21
C LEU A 27 -4.08 -10.17 -10.43
N THR A 28 -4.54 -11.42 -10.45
CA THR A 28 -5.62 -11.86 -9.57
C THR A 28 -5.11 -12.01 -8.13
N ASN A 29 -6.02 -12.02 -7.15
CA ASN A 29 -5.66 -12.27 -5.75
C ASN A 29 -4.94 -13.63 -5.58
N ALA A 30 -5.36 -14.66 -6.31
CA ALA A 30 -4.74 -15.97 -6.28
C ALA A 30 -3.28 -15.92 -6.77
N GLU A 31 -3.00 -15.13 -7.82
CA GLU A 31 -1.64 -14.95 -8.33
C GLU A 31 -0.76 -14.16 -7.37
N LEU A 32 -1.28 -13.09 -6.76
CA LEU A 32 -0.55 -12.33 -5.75
C LEU A 32 -0.18 -13.21 -4.56
N LEU A 33 -1.13 -14.02 -4.07
CA LEU A 33 -0.87 -14.98 -3.00
C LEU A 33 0.10 -16.08 -3.44
N ALA A 34 -0.01 -16.59 -4.66
CA ALA A 34 0.90 -17.61 -5.20
C ALA A 34 2.36 -17.13 -5.20
N ILE A 35 2.61 -15.86 -5.51
CA ILE A 35 3.95 -15.26 -5.46
C ILE A 35 4.49 -15.25 -4.02
N ILE A 36 3.64 -14.93 -3.04
CA ILE A 36 4.01 -14.94 -1.61
C ILE A 36 4.31 -16.37 -1.14
N LEU A 37 3.47 -17.33 -1.53
CA LEU A 37 3.62 -18.75 -1.18
C LEU A 37 4.82 -19.41 -1.88
N ARG A 38 5.27 -18.84 -3.01
CA ARG A 38 6.38 -19.23 -3.89
C ARG A 38 6.25 -20.59 -4.57
N THR A 39 5.76 -21.61 -3.87
CA THR A 39 5.69 -22.98 -4.37
C THR A 39 4.35 -23.62 -4.04
N GLY A 40 3.95 -24.58 -4.87
CA GLY A 40 2.79 -25.43 -4.64
C GLY A 40 3.13 -26.64 -3.76
N THR A 41 2.46 -27.75 -4.04
CA THR A 41 2.79 -29.09 -3.57
C THR A 41 3.24 -29.95 -4.76
N ARG A 42 3.34 -31.27 -4.57
CA ARG A 42 3.52 -32.20 -5.71
C ARG A 42 2.26 -32.31 -6.59
N ALA A 43 1.08 -32.05 -6.02
CA ALA A 43 -0.20 -32.24 -6.68
C ALA A 43 -0.87 -30.94 -7.13
N LEU A 44 -0.55 -29.82 -6.47
CA LEU A 44 -1.14 -28.51 -6.71
C LEU A 44 -0.05 -27.50 -7.02
N SER A 45 -0.26 -26.64 -8.00
CA SER A 45 0.54 -25.44 -8.26
C SER A 45 0.40 -24.41 -7.13
N ALA A 46 1.28 -23.41 -7.09
CA ALA A 46 1.19 -22.32 -6.12
C ALA A 46 -0.12 -21.52 -6.26
N VAL A 47 -0.62 -21.37 -7.50
CA VAL A 47 -1.89 -20.67 -7.79
C VAL A 47 -3.08 -21.48 -7.31
N GLU A 48 -3.06 -22.81 -7.47
CA GLU A 48 -4.12 -23.67 -6.96
C GLU A 48 -4.14 -23.67 -5.42
N VAL A 49 -2.99 -23.78 -4.75
CA VAL A 49 -2.93 -23.65 -3.28
C VAL A 49 -3.44 -22.29 -2.82
N ALA A 50 -3.07 -21.20 -3.50
CA ALA A 50 -3.60 -19.87 -3.19
C ALA A 50 -5.11 -19.76 -3.42
N THR A 51 -5.63 -20.45 -4.43
CA THR A 51 -7.07 -20.51 -4.73
C THR A 51 -7.82 -21.25 -3.63
N GLU A 52 -7.30 -22.38 -3.15
CA GLU A 52 -7.87 -23.13 -2.02
C GLU A 52 -7.93 -22.26 -0.75
N VAL A 53 -6.88 -21.48 -0.47
CA VAL A 53 -6.87 -20.52 0.65
C VAL A 53 -7.99 -19.50 0.50
N LEU A 54 -8.17 -18.95 -0.70
CA LEU A 54 -9.20 -17.94 -0.97
C LEU A 54 -10.62 -18.52 -0.92
N GLN A 55 -10.80 -19.82 -1.18
CA GLN A 55 -12.11 -20.48 -1.06
C GLN A 55 -12.54 -20.73 0.39
N GLN A 56 -11.61 -20.71 1.36
CA GLN A 56 -11.94 -20.80 2.78
C GLN A 56 -12.52 -19.51 3.36
N VAL A 57 -12.53 -18.42 2.59
CA VAL A 57 -13.00 -17.11 3.05
C VAL A 57 -14.05 -16.55 2.10
N GLU A 58 -15.08 -15.90 2.63
CA GLU A 58 -16.18 -15.34 1.82
C GLU A 58 -15.69 -14.24 0.86
N HIS A 59 -14.69 -13.46 1.30
CA HIS A 59 -14.08 -12.39 0.53
C HIS A 59 -12.64 -12.12 1.02
N LEU A 60 -11.80 -11.48 0.20
CA LEU A 60 -10.38 -11.25 0.50
C LEU A 60 -10.13 -10.60 1.87
N GLN A 61 -10.97 -9.66 2.28
CA GLN A 61 -10.83 -8.93 3.55
C GLN A 61 -11.00 -9.84 4.78
N ALA A 62 -11.66 -10.99 4.64
CA ALA A 62 -11.88 -11.94 5.73
C ALA A 62 -10.60 -12.69 6.10
N LEU A 63 -9.56 -12.69 5.24
CA LEU A 63 -8.23 -13.20 5.58
C LEU A 63 -7.65 -12.57 6.86
N ARG A 64 -8.10 -11.37 7.23
CA ARG A 64 -7.73 -10.67 8.47
C ARG A 64 -8.11 -11.38 9.75
N HIS A 65 -9.07 -12.31 9.69
CA HIS A 65 -9.62 -13.00 10.84
C HIS A 65 -9.23 -14.48 10.87
N VAL A 66 -8.55 -14.97 9.84
CA VAL A 66 -8.16 -16.37 9.74
C VAL A 66 -7.03 -16.68 10.71
N THR A 67 -7.16 -17.78 11.42
CA THR A 67 -6.19 -18.30 12.38
C THR A 67 -5.12 -19.17 11.70
N LEU A 68 -4.02 -19.40 12.42
CA LEU A 68 -2.95 -20.30 11.97
C LEU A 68 -3.47 -21.71 11.68
N GLU A 69 -4.37 -22.24 12.52
CA GLU A 69 -4.90 -23.60 12.37
C GLU A 69 -5.87 -23.72 11.19
N GLU A 70 -6.71 -22.71 10.95
CA GLU A 70 -7.57 -22.67 9.76
C GLU A 70 -6.74 -22.62 8.47
N LEU A 71 -5.64 -21.85 8.44
CA LEU A 71 -4.74 -21.85 7.28
C LEU A 71 -4.05 -23.20 7.08
N LYS A 72 -3.59 -23.85 8.15
CA LYS A 72 -2.95 -25.17 8.08
C LYS A 72 -3.92 -26.29 7.68
N ALA A 73 -5.23 -26.10 7.86
CA ALA A 73 -6.23 -27.03 7.38
C ALA A 73 -6.36 -27.03 5.84
N VAL A 74 -5.86 -25.99 5.17
CA VAL A 74 -5.88 -25.91 3.70
C VAL A 74 -4.82 -26.84 3.09
N PRO A 75 -5.21 -27.73 2.15
CA PRO A 75 -4.27 -28.60 1.46
C PRO A 75 -3.11 -27.83 0.82
N GLY A 76 -1.88 -28.18 1.20
CA GLY A 76 -0.67 -27.57 0.64
C GLY A 76 -0.18 -26.31 1.34
N VAL A 77 -0.84 -25.87 2.41
CA VAL A 77 -0.37 -24.81 3.32
C VAL A 77 0.38 -25.43 4.49
N SER A 78 1.71 -25.33 4.45
CA SER A 78 2.56 -25.73 5.58
C SER A 78 2.56 -24.66 6.67
N ASN A 79 3.11 -24.98 7.85
CA ASN A 79 3.31 -24.01 8.92
C ASN A 79 4.04 -22.73 8.43
N VAL A 80 5.05 -22.89 7.57
CA VAL A 80 5.80 -21.76 7.00
C VAL A 80 4.90 -20.89 6.12
N LYS A 81 4.12 -21.50 5.23
CA LYS A 81 3.19 -20.79 4.34
C LYS A 81 2.09 -20.07 5.12
N ALA A 82 1.56 -20.71 6.16
CA ALA A 82 0.56 -20.10 7.03
C ALA A 82 1.12 -18.85 7.75
N LEU A 83 2.33 -18.95 8.31
CA LEU A 83 3.01 -17.80 8.93
C LEU A 83 3.27 -16.67 7.92
N GLN A 84 3.67 -16.98 6.68
CA GLN A 84 3.84 -15.98 5.63
C GLN A 84 2.54 -15.24 5.31
N LEU A 85 1.43 -15.97 5.19
CA LEU A 85 0.11 -15.38 4.94
C LEU A 85 -0.33 -14.47 6.08
N LEU A 86 -0.21 -14.93 7.34
CA LEU A 86 -0.52 -14.10 8.51
C LEU A 86 0.34 -12.82 8.54
N ALA A 87 1.63 -12.93 8.23
CA ALA A 87 2.53 -11.78 8.19
C ALA A 87 2.14 -10.77 7.11
N VAL A 88 1.83 -11.21 5.88
CA VAL A 88 1.41 -10.31 4.80
C VAL A 88 0.07 -9.66 5.10
N VAL A 89 -0.90 -10.41 5.63
CA VAL A 89 -2.22 -9.88 5.98
C VAL A 89 -2.08 -8.82 7.08
N GLU A 90 -1.27 -9.07 8.10
CA GLU A 90 -0.99 -8.10 9.16
C GLU A 90 -0.26 -6.86 8.62
N LEU A 91 0.70 -7.03 7.71
CA LEU A 91 1.38 -5.92 7.06
C LEU A 91 0.40 -5.07 6.25
N GLY A 92 -0.47 -5.71 5.45
CA GLY A 92 -1.55 -5.04 4.73
C GLY A 92 -2.48 -4.28 5.66
N ARG A 93 -2.82 -4.86 6.83
CA ARG A 93 -3.62 -4.20 7.86
C ARG A 93 -2.92 -2.95 8.40
N ARG A 94 -1.60 -2.97 8.61
CA ARG A 94 -0.81 -1.81 9.07
C ARG A 94 -0.66 -0.74 8.00
N LEU A 95 -0.48 -1.14 6.75
CA LEU A 95 -0.42 -0.22 5.60
C LEU A 95 -1.76 0.48 5.34
N ALA A 96 -2.88 -0.23 5.56
CA ALA A 96 -4.22 0.33 5.43
C ALA A 96 -4.63 1.21 6.62
N GLN A 97 -3.95 1.08 7.76
CA GLN A 97 -4.13 2.00 8.87
C GLN A 97 -3.49 3.33 8.50
N LYS A 98 -4.21 4.43 8.76
CA LYS A 98 -3.58 5.75 8.73
C LYS A 98 -2.38 5.71 9.69
N PRO A 99 -1.20 6.18 9.28
CA PRO A 99 -0.06 6.20 10.17
C PRO A 99 -0.48 6.91 11.46
N HIS A 100 -0.34 6.23 12.58
CA HIS A 100 -0.23 6.86 13.89
C HIS A 100 1.12 7.59 13.91
N VAL A 101 1.25 8.64 13.10
CA VAL A 101 2.08 9.76 13.53
C VAL A 101 1.41 10.22 14.81
N GLU A 102 2.14 10.35 15.92
CA GLU A 102 1.61 11.03 17.09
C GLU A 102 0.94 12.30 16.61
N SER A 103 -0.38 12.32 16.71
CA SER A 103 -1.18 13.27 15.95
C SER A 103 -0.93 14.64 16.57
N TYR A 104 -0.10 15.45 15.93
CA TYR A 104 0.23 16.78 16.43
C TYR A 104 -1.06 17.60 16.40
N THR A 105 -1.55 17.97 17.59
CA THR A 105 -2.82 18.67 17.77
C THR A 105 -2.54 20.15 17.87
N ILE A 106 -3.05 20.93 16.92
CA ILE A 106 -2.96 22.38 16.95
C ILE A 106 -4.05 22.91 17.91
N ARG A 107 -3.64 23.40 19.07
CA ARG A 107 -4.55 24.05 20.05
C ARG A 107 -4.47 25.56 19.98
N SER A 108 -3.40 26.09 19.37
CA SER A 108 -3.13 27.51 19.22
C SER A 108 -2.31 27.79 17.95
N PRO A 109 -2.29 29.05 17.46
CA PRO A 109 -1.39 29.45 16.37
C PRO A 109 0.09 29.18 16.68
N ALA A 110 0.49 29.21 17.96
CA ALA A 110 1.85 28.90 18.37
C ALA A 110 2.22 27.43 18.12
N ASP A 111 1.27 26.50 18.29
CA ASP A 111 1.49 25.08 17.97
C ASP A 111 1.69 24.88 16.46
N ALA A 112 0.89 25.58 15.64
CA ALA A 112 1.04 25.55 14.19
C ALA A 112 2.42 26.05 13.76
N ALA A 113 2.87 27.17 14.34
CA ALA A 113 4.20 27.73 14.09
C ALA A 113 5.29 26.74 14.53
N ALA A 114 5.22 26.23 15.76
CA ALA A 114 6.21 25.29 16.31
C ALA A 114 6.33 24.02 15.45
N TYR A 115 5.22 23.51 14.91
CA TYR A 115 5.19 22.35 14.04
C TYR A 115 6.02 22.55 12.75
N VAL A 116 5.83 23.68 12.06
CA VAL A 116 6.51 23.94 10.78
C VAL A 116 7.88 24.61 10.93
N MET A 117 8.17 25.19 12.11
CA MET A 117 9.34 26.04 12.32
C MET A 117 10.67 25.32 12.07
N ALA A 118 10.78 24.05 12.48
CA ALA A 118 12.02 23.27 12.27
C ALA A 118 12.35 23.08 10.79
N GLU A 119 11.33 22.90 9.93
CA GLU A 119 11.49 22.71 8.49
C GLU A 119 11.59 24.04 7.72
N MET A 120 10.96 25.09 8.24
CA MET A 120 10.94 26.41 7.59
C MET A 120 12.16 27.27 7.94
N THR A 121 12.86 26.96 9.04
CA THR A 121 14.05 27.70 9.45
C THR A 121 15.18 27.49 8.45
N GLY A 122 15.75 28.58 7.95
CA GLY A 122 16.89 28.55 7.02
C GLY A 122 16.52 28.39 5.55
N LEU A 123 15.23 28.34 5.21
CA LEU A 123 14.80 28.40 3.82
C LEU A 123 15.14 29.77 3.22
N LEU A 124 15.74 29.76 2.03
CA LEU A 124 16.16 30.96 1.30
C LEU A 124 15.03 31.59 0.46
N GLN A 125 13.88 30.91 0.39
CA GLN A 125 12.71 31.31 -0.40
C GLN A 125 11.43 31.23 0.44
N GLU A 126 10.44 32.03 0.10
CA GLU A 126 9.14 32.00 0.78
C GLU A 126 8.38 30.72 0.46
N HIS A 127 7.96 29.97 1.47
CA HIS A 127 7.14 28.78 1.29
C HIS A 127 5.73 29.02 1.84
N PHE A 128 4.72 28.73 1.02
CA PHE A 128 3.34 28.68 1.47
C PHE A 128 2.98 27.22 1.77
N VAL A 129 2.79 26.91 3.04
CA VAL A 129 2.51 25.55 3.54
C VAL A 129 1.08 25.47 4.06
N ALA A 130 0.33 24.49 3.58
CA ALA A 130 -1.01 24.16 4.07
C ALA A 130 -0.95 22.95 5.01
N LEU A 131 -1.45 23.14 6.23
CA LEU A 131 -1.70 22.06 7.18
C LEU A 131 -3.18 21.68 7.13
N PHE A 132 -3.45 20.43 6.81
CA PHE A 132 -4.81 19.89 6.78
C PHE A 132 -5.09 19.23 8.12
N LEU A 133 -6.21 19.61 8.72
CA LEU A 133 -6.61 19.19 10.06
C LEU A 133 -7.86 18.31 10.01
N ASN A 134 -7.98 17.37 10.95
CA ASN A 134 -9.26 16.72 11.24
C ASN A 134 -10.11 17.55 12.22
N VAL A 135 -11.32 17.08 12.54
CA VAL A 135 -12.26 17.74 13.48
C VAL A 135 -11.74 17.88 14.92
N LYS A 136 -10.64 17.22 15.27
CA LYS A 136 -9.95 17.34 16.57
C LYS A 136 -8.72 18.25 16.50
N ASN A 137 -8.56 19.03 15.42
CA ASN A 137 -7.41 19.86 15.12
C ASN A 137 -6.08 19.09 15.02
N GLN A 138 -6.13 17.81 14.68
CA GLN A 138 -4.93 17.01 14.47
C GLN A 138 -4.48 17.12 13.02
N ILE A 139 -3.19 17.33 12.80
CA ILE A 139 -2.59 17.37 11.47
C ILE A 139 -2.72 15.99 10.83
N ILE A 140 -3.42 15.93 9.69
CA ILE A 140 -3.60 14.72 8.88
C ILE A 140 -2.71 14.74 7.62
N TYR A 141 -2.30 15.93 7.18
CA TYR A 141 -1.47 16.11 6.00
C TYR A 141 -0.83 17.50 6.00
N GLN A 142 0.40 17.61 5.50
CA GLN A 142 1.12 18.87 5.26
C GLN A 142 1.50 18.91 3.78
N LYS A 143 1.27 20.05 3.13
CA LYS A 143 1.66 20.27 1.74
C LYS A 143 2.26 21.65 1.56
N THR A 144 3.45 21.72 0.96
CA THR A 144 3.94 22.99 0.40
C THR A 144 3.15 23.26 -0.88
N VAL A 145 2.29 24.26 -0.82
CA VAL A 145 1.40 24.64 -1.92
C VAL A 145 2.15 25.51 -2.91
N PHE A 146 3.10 26.33 -2.43
CA PHE A 146 3.89 27.21 -3.28
C PHE A 146 5.28 27.46 -2.68
N VAL A 147 6.27 27.62 -3.56
CA VAL A 147 7.61 28.10 -3.24
C VAL A 147 7.85 29.34 -4.10
N GLY A 148 8.06 30.48 -3.44
CA GLY A 148 8.24 31.77 -4.06
C GLY A 148 9.51 31.89 -4.89
N SER A 149 9.39 32.59 -6.02
CA SER A 149 10.51 33.33 -6.60
C SER A 149 10.27 34.83 -6.44
N LEU A 150 11.34 35.61 -6.63
CA LEU A 150 11.62 36.99 -6.17
C LEU A 150 10.48 38.03 -6.02
N ASN A 151 9.26 37.91 -6.56
CA ASN A 151 8.32 39.05 -6.59
C ASN A 151 6.78 38.80 -6.53
N SER A 152 6.22 37.61 -6.31
CA SER A 152 4.81 37.49 -5.85
C SER A 152 4.38 36.06 -5.50
N SER A 153 3.47 35.95 -4.53
CA SER A 153 2.73 34.74 -4.19
C SER A 153 1.31 34.81 -4.80
N ILE A 154 1.03 34.03 -5.86
CA ILE A 154 -0.33 33.84 -6.38
C ILE A 154 -0.72 32.40 -6.08
N VAL A 155 -1.48 32.19 -5.01
CA VAL A 155 -2.06 30.88 -4.68
C VAL A 155 -3.54 30.93 -5.02
N HIS A 156 -3.99 30.12 -5.98
CA HIS A 156 -5.40 30.06 -6.32
C HIS A 156 -6.11 29.12 -5.32
N PRO A 157 -7.26 29.51 -4.73
CA PRO A 157 -8.03 28.65 -3.80
C PRO A 157 -8.36 27.24 -4.32
N ARG A 158 -8.28 26.99 -5.63
CA ARG A 158 -8.52 25.69 -6.25
C ARG A 158 -7.42 24.67 -5.89
N GLU A 159 -6.23 25.14 -5.57
CA GLU A 159 -5.07 24.35 -5.18
C GLU A 159 -5.17 23.86 -3.72
N LEU A 160 -6.07 24.45 -2.93
CA LEU A 160 -6.31 24.11 -1.53
C LEU A 160 -7.45 23.10 -1.32
N VAL A 161 -8.42 23.04 -2.25
CA VAL A 161 -9.71 22.33 -2.04
C VAL A 161 -9.72 20.91 -2.63
N ARG A 162 -8.66 20.49 -3.34
CA ARG A 162 -8.49 19.11 -3.81
C ARG A 162 -7.28 18.47 -3.13
N PRO A 163 -7.48 17.60 -2.12
CA PRO A 163 -6.38 16.83 -1.51
C PRO A 163 -5.76 15.86 -2.51
#